data_AF-E5VLV6-F1
#
_entry.id   AF-E5VLV6-F1
#
_cell.length_a   1.000
_cell.length_b   1.000
_cell.length_c   1.000
_cell.angle_alpha   90.00
_cell.angle_beta   90.00
_cell.angle_gamma   90.00
#
_symmetry.space_group_name_H-M   'P 1'
#
loop_
_entity.id
_entity.type
_entity.pdbx_description
1 polymer ?
#
loop_
_entity_poly.entity_id
_entity_poly.type
_entity_poly.pdbx_seq_one_letter_code
_entity_poly.pdbx_strand_id
1 'polypeptide(L)'
;MSEGKLSMNISYEFDGKILKEFYDTEEWKEMKQYPYVTWEEEKEKIFSLVKGKKKPLSFQFVMMLKPDLSPEFLAKYNLAVREDEIAGLFINILYDRQGLKCTSGVSRKTFVLDKTLEEAWDREVKERFLTKYL
;
A
#
# COMPACT_ATOMS: atom_id res chain seq x y z
N MET A 1 -0.76 4.31 -2.32
CA MET A 1 -1.85 3.41 -2.70
C MET A 1 -1.59 2.99 -4.12
N SER A 2 -1.34 1.70 -4.38
CA SER A 2 -1.06 1.23 -5.73
C SER A 2 -2.34 0.91 -6.51
N GLU A 3 -3.37 0.40 -5.84
CA GLU A 3 -4.68 0.15 -6.45
C GLU A 3 -5.79 0.20 -5.40
N GLY A 4 -7.01 0.45 -5.86
CA GLY A 4 -8.21 0.39 -5.01
C GLY A 4 -9.44 -0.10 -5.77
N LYS A 5 -10.27 -0.90 -5.09
CA LYS A 5 -11.60 -1.30 -5.55
C LYS A 5 -12.59 -1.11 -4.43
N LEU A 6 -13.74 -0.51 -4.72
CA LEU A 6 -14.81 -0.28 -3.75
C LEU A 6 -16.16 -0.60 -4.38
N SER A 7 -16.91 -1.48 -3.74
CA SER A 7 -18.25 -1.87 -4.19
C SER A 7 -19.32 -1.35 -3.22
N MET A 8 -20.10 -0.40 -3.72
CA MET A 8 -21.21 0.25 -3.00
C MET A 8 -22.52 0.03 -3.79
N ASN A 9 -23.27 1.11 -4.08
CA ASN A 9 -24.36 1.09 -5.06
C ASN A 9 -23.83 0.94 -6.50
N ILE A 10 -22.58 1.34 -6.74
CA ILE A 10 -21.82 1.12 -7.98
C ILE A 10 -20.42 0.61 -7.63
N SER A 11 -19.69 0.11 -8.62
CA SER A 11 -18.29 -0.29 -8.48
C SER A 11 -17.37 0.88 -8.83
N TYR A 12 -16.40 1.13 -7.97
CA TYR A 12 -15.33 2.10 -8.17
C TYR A 12 -14.01 1.35 -8.27
N GLU A 13 -13.19 1.71 -9.25
CA GLU A 13 -11.82 1.21 -9.41
C GLU A 13 -10.87 2.39 -9.55
N PHE A 14 -9.74 2.31 -8.85
CA PHE A 14 -8.72 3.34 -8.79
C PHE A 14 -7.37 2.70 -9.14
N ASP A 15 -6.75 3.16 -10.22
CA ASP A 15 -5.32 2.93 -10.45
C ASP A 15 -4.56 3.99 -9.68
N GLY A 16 -3.72 3.56 -8.74
CA GLY A 16 -2.97 4.48 -7.89
C GLY A 16 -1.82 5.18 -8.60
N LYS A 17 -1.53 4.85 -9.86
CA LYS A 17 -0.43 5.48 -10.61
C LYS A 17 -0.64 6.98 -10.80
N ILE A 18 0.42 7.74 -10.55
CA ILE A 18 0.43 9.16 -10.85
C ILE A 18 0.47 9.35 -12.37
N LEU A 19 -0.53 10.03 -12.90
CA LEU A 19 -0.63 10.39 -14.31
C LEU A 19 0.18 11.66 -14.54
N LYS A 20 1.34 11.55 -15.20
CA LYS A 20 2.26 12.68 -15.39
C LYS A 20 1.64 13.78 -16.24
N GLU A 21 0.74 13.41 -17.14
CA GLU A 21 0.03 14.30 -18.05
C GLU A 21 -0.93 15.25 -17.32
N PHE A 22 -1.23 14.99 -16.05
CA PHE A 22 -2.05 15.86 -15.21
C PHE A 22 -1.24 17.03 -14.60
N TYR A 23 0.07 16.88 -14.45
CA TYR A 23 0.93 17.84 -13.74
C TYR A 23 1.76 18.68 -14.72
N ASP A 24 2.00 19.93 -14.35
CA ASP A 24 2.93 20.78 -15.08
C ASP A 24 4.39 20.37 -14.83
N THR A 25 5.30 20.77 -15.73
CA THR A 25 6.70 20.32 -15.72
C THR A 25 7.44 20.64 -14.42
N GLU A 26 7.12 21.78 -13.78
CA GLU A 26 7.74 22.17 -12.51
C GLU A 26 7.15 21.39 -11.32
N GLU A 27 5.83 21.18 -11.27
CA GLU A 27 5.18 20.36 -10.24
C GLU A 27 5.71 18.93 -10.26
N TRP A 28 5.89 18.35 -11.45
CA TRP A 28 6.44 17.01 -11.61
C TRP A 28 7.89 16.87 -11.14
N LYS A 29 8.72 17.90 -11.30
CA LYS A 29 10.13 17.88 -10.83
C LYS A 29 10.22 17.84 -9.30
N GLU A 30 9.25 18.45 -8.62
CA GLU A 30 9.18 18.43 -7.15
C GLU A 30 8.58 17.13 -6.61
N MET A 31 7.79 16.43 -7.41
CA MET A 31 7.33 15.09 -7.05
C MET A 31 8.52 14.13 -6.96
N LYS A 32 8.76 13.62 -5.74
CA LYS A 32 9.67 12.50 -5.51
C LYS A 32 9.32 11.37 -6.49
N GLN A 33 10.31 10.58 -6.95
CA GLN A 33 10.21 9.46 -7.92
C GLN A 33 9.29 8.30 -7.48
N TYR A 34 8.14 8.58 -6.91
CA TYR A 34 7.19 7.62 -6.42
C TYR A 34 6.12 7.42 -7.49
N PRO A 35 5.90 6.19 -7.97
CA PRO A 35 4.99 5.97 -9.10
C PRO A 35 3.51 6.05 -8.72
N TYR A 36 3.18 6.13 -7.43
CA TYR A 36 1.81 6.02 -6.94
C TYR A 36 1.38 7.20 -6.06
N VAL A 37 0.09 7.52 -6.02
CA VAL A 37 -0.46 8.48 -5.05
C VAL A 37 -0.32 7.94 -3.63
N THR A 38 -0.23 8.82 -2.65
CA THR A 38 -0.18 8.42 -1.24
C THR A 38 -1.57 8.07 -0.72
N TRP A 39 -1.66 7.23 0.32
CA TRP A 39 -2.93 7.00 1.00
C TRP A 39 -3.47 8.28 1.63
N GLU A 40 -2.58 9.16 2.10
CA GLU A 40 -2.97 10.40 2.77
C GLU A 40 -3.75 11.35 1.85
N GLU A 41 -3.38 11.44 0.57
CA GLU A 41 -4.05 12.26 -0.43
C GLU A 41 -5.45 11.73 -0.80
N GLU A 42 -5.62 10.41 -0.83
CA GLU A 42 -6.86 9.79 -1.34
C GLU A 42 -7.83 9.33 -0.23
N LYS A 43 -7.35 9.16 1.01
CA LYS A 43 -8.17 8.62 2.11
C LYS A 43 -9.46 9.40 2.32
N GLU A 44 -9.45 10.73 2.22
CA GLU A 44 -10.63 11.56 2.47
C GLU A 44 -11.70 11.38 1.38
N LYS A 45 -11.28 11.33 0.12
CA LYS A 45 -12.16 11.06 -1.02
C LYS A 45 -12.78 9.68 -0.89
N ILE A 46 -11.98 8.66 -0.61
CA ILE A 46 -12.46 7.29 -0.38
C ILE A 46 -13.42 7.28 0.81
N PHE A 47 -13.06 7.93 1.92
CA PHE A 47 -13.93 8.01 3.09
C PHE A 47 -15.27 8.67 2.78
N SER A 48 -15.30 9.68 1.92
CA SER A 48 -16.56 10.32 1.50
C SER A 48 -17.48 9.35 0.74
N LEU A 49 -16.93 8.42 -0.05
CA LEU A 49 -17.72 7.42 -0.79
C LEU A 49 -18.36 6.39 0.14
N VAL A 50 -17.67 6.03 1.22
CA VAL A 50 -18.18 5.12 2.26
C VAL A 50 -18.99 5.81 3.35
N LYS A 51 -18.93 7.14 3.44
CA LYS A 51 -19.63 7.93 4.46
C LYS A 51 -21.14 7.90 4.19
N GLY A 52 -21.85 7.04 4.91
CA GLY A 52 -23.29 6.91 4.78
C GLY A 52 -23.88 5.86 5.72
N LYS A 53 -25.19 5.63 5.63
CA LYS A 53 -25.88 4.62 6.45
C LYS A 53 -25.60 3.18 6.00
N LYS A 54 -25.23 2.99 4.72
CA LYS A 54 -24.99 1.66 4.13
C LYS A 54 -23.50 1.42 4.02
N LYS A 55 -23.02 0.32 4.61
CA LYS A 55 -21.63 -0.14 4.51
C LYS A 55 -21.34 -0.66 3.08
N PRO A 56 -20.06 -0.69 2.67
CA PRO A 56 -19.65 -1.39 1.45
C PRO A 56 -20.12 -2.83 1.41
N LEU A 57 -20.36 -3.29 0.19
CA LEU A 57 -20.46 -4.72 -0.10
C LEU A 57 -19.07 -5.37 0.00
N SER A 58 -18.05 -4.68 -0.50
CA SER A 58 -16.65 -5.09 -0.43
C SER A 58 -15.74 -3.90 -0.73
N PHE A 59 -14.49 -3.97 -0.27
CA PHE A 59 -13.41 -3.12 -0.77
C PHE A 59 -12.09 -3.87 -0.77
N GLN A 60 -11.18 -3.48 -1.66
CA GLN A 60 -9.82 -3.96 -1.70
C GLN A 60 -8.90 -2.76 -1.90
N PHE A 61 -7.90 -2.60 -1.04
CA PHE A 61 -6.89 -1.56 -1.19
C PHE A 61 -5.51 -2.19 -1.12
N VAL A 62 -4.70 -1.98 -2.16
CA VAL A 62 -3.29 -2.34 -2.14
C VAL A 62 -2.45 -1.09 -1.96
N MET A 63 -1.57 -1.15 -0.98
CA MET A 63 -0.68 -0.07 -0.62
C MET A 63 0.75 -0.58 -0.66
N MET A 64 1.64 0.23 -1.22
CA MET A 64 3.07 0.00 -1.19
C MET A 64 3.69 0.89 -0.11
N LEU A 65 4.66 0.35 0.64
CA LEU A 65 5.52 1.14 1.51
C LEU A 65 6.24 2.18 0.66
N LYS A 66 6.31 3.41 1.18
CA LYS A 66 7.05 4.49 0.52
C LYS A 66 8.54 4.09 0.45
N PRO A 67 9.20 4.14 -0.72
CA PRO A 67 10.58 3.66 -0.89
C PRO A 67 11.59 4.32 0.04
N ASP A 68 11.38 5.59 0.41
CA ASP A 68 12.20 6.34 1.36
C ASP A 68 12.05 5.84 2.82
N LEU A 69 11.08 4.97 3.11
CA LEU A 69 10.96 4.27 4.40
C LEU A 69 11.59 2.87 4.38
N SER A 70 11.97 2.36 3.21
CA SER A 70 12.65 1.04 3.11
C SER A 70 13.96 0.97 3.91
N PRO A 71 14.86 1.98 3.88
CA PRO A 71 16.11 1.91 4.66
C PRO A 71 15.85 1.80 6.16
N GLU A 72 14.90 2.56 6.70
CA GLU A 72 14.52 2.52 8.12
C GLU A 72 13.99 1.13 8.50
N PHE A 73 13.13 0.55 7.67
CA PHE A 73 12.60 -0.79 7.86
C PHE A 73 13.71 -1.86 7.85
N LEU A 74 14.62 -1.82 6.87
CA LEU A 74 15.72 -2.78 6.77
C LEU A 74 16.65 -2.69 7.98
N ALA A 75 16.96 -1.47 8.43
CA ALA A 75 17.77 -1.24 9.62
C ALA A 75 17.09 -1.75 10.89
N LYS A 76 15.78 -1.52 11.06
CA LYS A 76 15.00 -1.99 12.22
C LYS A 76 15.10 -3.51 12.43
N TYR A 77 15.07 -4.28 11.35
CA TYR A 77 15.12 -5.74 11.39
C TYR A 77 16.52 -6.33 11.14
N ASN A 78 17.56 -5.48 11.04
CA ASN A 78 18.94 -5.87 10.76
C ASN A 78 19.07 -6.77 9.52
N LEU A 79 18.38 -6.39 8.44
CA LEU A 79 18.34 -7.15 7.20
C LEU A 79 19.49 -6.77 6.28
N ALA A 80 20.29 -7.75 5.88
CA ALA A 80 21.35 -7.60 4.89
C ALA A 80 20.82 -7.65 3.44
N VAL A 81 19.70 -6.97 3.18
CA VAL A 81 19.08 -6.85 1.85
C VAL A 81 19.39 -5.47 1.30
N ARG A 82 19.75 -5.37 0.03
CA ARG A 82 19.99 -4.07 -0.59
C ARG A 82 18.67 -3.48 -1.07
N GLU A 83 18.50 -2.16 -0.93
CA GLU A 83 17.27 -1.48 -1.36
C GLU A 83 16.97 -1.66 -2.86
N ASP A 84 18.02 -1.75 -3.69
CA ASP A 84 17.89 -1.95 -5.13
C ASP A 84 17.35 -3.34 -5.50
N GLU A 85 17.42 -4.33 -4.61
CA GLU A 85 16.84 -5.67 -4.79
C GLU A 85 15.35 -5.70 -4.50
N ILE A 86 14.81 -4.69 -3.80
CA ILE A 86 13.40 -4.61 -3.43
C ILE A 86 12.64 -3.88 -4.53
N ALA A 87 11.66 -4.56 -5.13
CA ALA A 87 10.75 -3.93 -6.08
C ALA A 87 9.56 -3.25 -5.37
N GLY A 88 9.15 -3.79 -4.22
CA GLY A 88 8.17 -3.14 -3.35
C GLY A 88 7.73 -4.00 -2.18
N LEU A 89 7.33 -3.35 -1.10
CA LEU A 89 6.72 -3.96 0.08
C LEU A 89 5.26 -3.53 0.12
N PHE A 90 4.33 -4.48 0.16
CA PHE A 90 2.91 -4.25 -0.07
C PHE A 90 2.05 -4.74 1.09
N ILE A 91 0.91 -4.08 1.27
CA ILE A 91 -0.20 -4.55 2.10
C ILE A 91 -1.45 -4.55 1.22
N ASN A 92 -2.13 -5.67 1.17
CA ASN A 92 -3.46 -5.80 0.58
C ASN A 92 -4.49 -5.94 1.70
N ILE A 93 -5.38 -4.94 1.79
CA ILE A 93 -6.50 -4.93 2.71
C ILE A 93 -7.75 -5.26 1.92
N LEU A 94 -8.29 -6.45 2.15
CA LEU A 94 -9.53 -6.92 1.56
C LEU A 94 -10.61 -6.97 2.64
N TYR A 95 -11.72 -6.32 2.38
CA TYR A 95 -12.94 -6.48 3.15
C TYR A 95 -14.02 -7.08 2.26
N ASP A 96 -14.63 -8.13 2.77
CA ASP A 96 -15.93 -8.59 2.32
C ASP A 96 -16.89 -8.64 3.52
N ARG A 97 -18.17 -8.89 3.26
CA ARG A 97 -19.18 -8.98 4.34
C ARG A 97 -18.90 -10.08 5.38
N GLN A 98 -17.92 -10.96 5.16
CA GLN A 98 -17.52 -12.01 6.10
C GLN A 98 -16.40 -11.53 7.04
N GLY A 99 -15.54 -10.62 6.57
CA GLY A 99 -14.53 -10.02 7.44
C GLY A 99 -13.49 -9.17 6.71
N LEU A 100 -12.51 -8.74 7.50
CA LEU A 100 -11.34 -8.02 7.03
C LEU A 100 -10.15 -8.99 6.97
N LYS A 101 -9.51 -9.08 5.80
CA LYS A 101 -8.27 -9.82 5.58
C LYS A 101 -7.16 -8.84 5.21
N CYS A 102 -6.05 -8.93 5.93
CA CYS A 102 -4.83 -8.20 5.62
C CYS A 102 -3.77 -9.20 5.14
N THR A 103 -3.22 -8.98 3.95
CA THR A 103 -2.16 -9.82 3.37
C THR A 103 -0.94 -8.94 3.09
N SER A 104 0.19 -9.25 3.70
CA SER A 104 1.50 -8.69 3.37
C SER A 104 2.03 -9.30 2.08
N GLY A 105 2.73 -8.51 1.28
CA GLY A 105 3.37 -8.95 0.05
C GLY A 105 4.75 -8.31 -0.10
N VAL A 106 5.70 -9.08 -0.62
CA VAL A 106 7.05 -8.61 -0.93
C VAL A 106 7.30 -8.91 -2.39
N SER A 107 7.75 -7.90 -3.13
CA SER A 107 8.21 -8.03 -4.50
C SER A 107 9.71 -7.73 -4.53
N ARG A 108 10.49 -8.66 -5.09
CA ARG A 108 11.93 -8.54 -5.28
C ARG A 108 12.23 -8.48 -6.77
N LYS A 109 13.30 -7.77 -7.15
CA LYS A 109 13.79 -7.73 -8.54
C LYS A 109 14.56 -9.00 -8.92
N THR A 110 15.01 -9.76 -7.91
CA THR A 110 15.75 -11.00 -8.08
C THR A 110 15.10 -12.12 -7.27
N PHE A 111 15.20 -13.35 -7.78
CA PHE A 111 14.73 -14.52 -7.05
C PHE A 111 15.79 -14.94 -6.01
N VAL A 112 15.35 -15.11 -4.77
CA VAL A 112 16.16 -15.63 -3.67
C VAL A 112 15.35 -16.64 -2.86
N LEU A 113 16.02 -17.64 -2.28
CA LEU A 113 15.41 -18.62 -1.39
C LEU A 113 15.22 -18.08 0.04
N ASP A 114 16.02 -17.08 0.43
CA ASP A 114 15.94 -16.47 1.75
C ASP A 114 14.62 -15.69 1.91
N LYS A 115 13.86 -16.03 2.95
CA LYS A 115 12.55 -15.46 3.30
C LYS A 115 12.59 -14.45 4.44
N THR A 116 13.78 -14.09 4.93
CA THR A 116 13.95 -13.14 6.04
C THR A 116 13.26 -11.80 5.82
N LEU A 117 13.27 -11.25 4.59
CA LEU A 117 12.57 -10.00 4.25
C LEU A 117 11.05 -10.16 4.37
N GLU A 118 10.51 -11.25 3.86
CA GLU A 118 9.09 -11.59 3.94
C GLU A 118 8.64 -11.73 5.40
N GLU A 119 9.39 -12.48 6.20
CA GLU A 119 9.10 -12.68 7.64
C GLU A 119 9.20 -11.38 8.45
N ALA A 120 10.17 -10.52 8.13
CA ALA A 120 10.30 -9.21 8.74
C ALA A 120 9.14 -8.29 8.35
N TRP A 121 8.72 -8.31 7.09
CA TRP A 121 7.61 -7.51 6.61
C TRP A 121 6.28 -7.96 7.24
N ASP A 122 6.04 -9.26 7.35
CA ASP A 122 4.87 -9.82 8.05
C ASP A 122 4.79 -9.33 9.49
N ARG A 123 5.94 -9.27 10.18
CA ARG A 123 6.04 -8.79 11.55
C ARG A 123 5.80 -7.28 11.66
N GLU A 124 6.37 -6.49 10.76
CA GLU A 124 6.14 -5.03 10.70
C GLU A 124 4.66 -4.71 10.49
N VAL A 125 4.00 -5.43 9.56
CA VAL A 125 2.57 -5.27 9.29
C VAL A 125 1.74 -5.64 10.52
N LYS A 126 2.05 -6.76 11.19
CA LYS A 126 1.36 -7.15 12.43
C LYS A 126 1.51 -6.08 13.51
N GLU A 127 2.73 -5.62 13.78
CA GLU A 127 3.03 -4.61 14.81
C GLU A 127 2.29 -3.29 14.54
N ARG A 128 2.32 -2.78 13.30
CA ARG A 128 1.72 -1.48 12.97
C ARG A 128 0.21 -1.50 12.76
N PHE A 129 -0.35 -2.57 12.18
CA PHE A 129 -1.75 -2.59 11.75
C PHE A 129 -2.66 -3.41 12.66
N LEU A 130 -2.18 -4.51 13.25
CA LEU A 130 -3.05 -5.43 13.99
C LEU A 130 -3.05 -5.16 15.50
N THR A 131 -1.96 -4.66 16.07
CA THR A 131 -1.86 -4.38 17.52
C THR A 131 -2.57 -3.09 17.96
N LYS A 132 -3.07 -2.27 17.03
CA LYS A 132 -3.73 -0.99 17.34
C LYS A 132 -5.26 -1.05 17.30
N TYR A 133 -5.82 -2.16 16.84
CA TYR A 133 -7.27 -2.33 16.59
C TYR A 133 -7.83 -3.70 17.03
N LEU A 134 -7.02 -4.50 17.75
CA LEU A 134 -7.42 -5.67 18.54
C LEU A 134 -7.11 -5.38 20.01
#